data_AF-A0A2G2DEG7-F1
#
_entry.id   AF-A0A2G2DEG7-F1
#
_cell.length_a   1.000
_cell.length_b   1.000
_cell.length_c   1.000
_cell.angle_alpha   90.00
_cell.angle_beta   90.00
_cell.angle_gamma   90.00
#
_symmetry.space_group_name_H-M   'P 1'
#
loop_
_entity.id
_entity.type
_entity.pdbx_description
1 polymer ?
#
loop_
_entity_poly.entity_id
_entity_poly.type
_entity_poly.pdbx_seq_one_letter_code
_entity_poly.pdbx_strand_id
1 'polypeptide(L)'
;MTSLSTAIPGHRQASRFNPLEWRRWWLEIDRNDAAIAWAQTLPGQAALHAVLLASLLLIPILRTSHVALMTVALALCWALPQRRLVVLTVTGLTYFLLRPFKMGPHYDYFEQVAAPLIPLLPAALISVPFGVLFLVFAVAMVRNQDRKLLVFASNRPLLFMFLIGCGLAAATLLLPREHGLFAPVWIALAYLTSSFFFLGYVLLDNRSKTKVPVHAQLGFMRPFWAGFAPPMKGPAFILKAEAKSDADLAVSRLKGVKLAVWALILFLVWEWVFNRLIHAQWAFPRLDDLIAASAAGAQAPLAMRWGAVAVEFMAMVIYMGAAIHALVAVVRVAGFCIPRGMVRPLSSRTIAEFWGRYLFYFKEILVDFFFYPTFRRYFKNHPRLRMAFATFAAAFVGNVLFDFMHTIPSVAFEGSERYLNGLISYCVYAGVLTAGIIWSQLAQSAPRKEDGFVRYSLLPRAQVILFFALLQVIDDSSATVLIGDRLSYLTGLFGVSI
;
A
#
# COMPACT_ATOMS: atom_id res chain seq x y z
N MET A 1 -40.53 -24.16 -40.81
CA MET A 1 -40.62 -25.51 -40.21
C MET A 1 -39.32 -26.20 -40.59
N THR A 2 -38.31 -26.37 -39.74
CA THR A 2 -38.32 -27.14 -38.49
C THR A 2 -37.27 -26.59 -37.52
N SER A 3 -37.63 -26.62 -36.24
CA SER A 3 -36.83 -26.20 -35.09
C SER A 3 -35.60 -27.07 -34.88
N LEU A 4 -34.41 -26.45 -34.78
CA LEU A 4 -33.28 -27.05 -34.09
C LEU A 4 -33.25 -26.49 -32.66
N SER A 5 -33.72 -27.36 -31.76
CA SER A 5 -33.77 -27.20 -30.32
C SER A 5 -32.40 -26.86 -29.75
N THR A 6 -32.38 -25.79 -28.95
CA THR A 6 -31.30 -25.41 -28.04
C THR A 6 -31.11 -26.49 -26.98
N ALA A 7 -30.07 -27.30 -27.11
CA ALA A 7 -29.58 -28.11 -26.00
C ALA A 7 -28.93 -27.18 -24.96
N ILE A 8 -29.70 -26.85 -23.92
CA ILE A 8 -29.19 -26.24 -22.68
C ILE A 8 -28.16 -27.23 -22.10
N PRO A 9 -26.92 -26.81 -21.78
CA PRO A 9 -25.95 -27.68 -21.14
C PRO A 9 -26.52 -28.22 -19.83
N GLY A 10 -26.69 -29.54 -19.78
CA GLY A 10 -27.36 -30.24 -18.70
C GLY A 10 -26.83 -29.89 -17.32
N HIS A 11 -27.75 -29.72 -16.38
CA HIS A 11 -27.52 -29.87 -14.96
C HIS A 11 -26.79 -31.21 -14.72
N ARG A 12 -25.46 -31.17 -14.57
CA ARG A 12 -24.73 -32.28 -13.97
C ARG A 12 -25.27 -32.44 -12.56
N GLN A 13 -25.87 -33.59 -12.28
CA GLN A 13 -26.17 -34.02 -10.91
C GLN A 13 -24.94 -33.76 -10.06
N ALA A 14 -25.10 -32.99 -8.99
CA ALA A 14 -24.06 -32.64 -8.05
C ALA A 14 -23.60 -33.92 -7.32
N SER A 15 -22.71 -34.67 -7.95
CA SER A 15 -22.13 -35.88 -7.38
C SER A 15 -21.03 -35.48 -6.38
N ARG A 16 -21.35 -35.62 -5.09
CA ARG A 16 -20.42 -35.62 -3.94
C ARG A 16 -19.62 -34.32 -3.73
N PHE A 17 -19.33 -34.05 -2.46
CA PHE A 17 -18.57 -32.89 -1.98
C PHE A 17 -17.13 -32.94 -2.57
N ASN A 18 -16.93 -32.41 -3.77
CA ASN A 18 -15.60 -32.32 -4.40
C ASN A 18 -15.01 -30.91 -4.19
N PRO A 19 -14.14 -30.70 -3.19
CA PRO A 19 -13.59 -29.38 -2.88
C PRO A 19 -12.78 -28.78 -4.05
N LEU A 20 -12.21 -29.61 -4.93
CA LEU A 20 -11.47 -29.14 -6.10
C LEU A 20 -12.39 -28.61 -7.22
N GLU A 21 -13.60 -29.14 -7.33
CA GLU A 21 -14.62 -28.61 -8.25
C GLU A 21 -15.21 -27.31 -7.71
N TRP A 22 -15.52 -27.26 -6.41
CA TRP A 22 -15.98 -26.03 -5.75
C TRP A 22 -14.97 -24.90 -5.89
N ARG A 23 -13.68 -25.21 -5.70
CA ARG A 23 -12.60 -24.26 -5.94
C ARG A 23 -12.58 -23.77 -7.39
N ARG A 24 -12.72 -24.66 -8.37
CA ARG A 24 -12.75 -24.29 -9.80
C ARG A 24 -13.93 -23.36 -10.09
N TRP A 25 -15.12 -23.72 -9.62
CA TRP A 25 -16.33 -22.93 -9.77
C TRP A 25 -16.18 -21.54 -9.14
N TRP A 26 -15.67 -21.46 -7.91
CA TRP A 26 -15.39 -20.18 -7.25
C TRP A 26 -14.40 -19.32 -8.03
N LEU A 27 -13.33 -19.92 -8.56
CA LEU A 27 -12.33 -19.19 -9.32
C LEU A 27 -12.87 -18.65 -10.66
N GLU A 28 -13.90 -19.28 -11.21
CA GLU A 28 -14.52 -18.93 -12.50
C GLU A 28 -15.87 -18.21 -12.38
N ILE A 29 -16.33 -17.89 -11.17
CA ILE A 29 -17.64 -17.26 -10.93
C ILE A 29 -17.83 -15.93 -11.69
N ASP A 30 -16.76 -15.17 -11.91
CA ASP A 30 -16.76 -13.91 -12.67
C ASP A 30 -16.74 -14.09 -14.19
N ARG A 31 -16.80 -15.33 -14.67
CA ARG A 31 -16.92 -15.72 -16.08
C ARG A 31 -18.18 -16.54 -16.36
N ASN A 32 -18.95 -16.87 -15.33
CA ASN A 32 -20.16 -17.65 -15.45
C ASN A 32 -21.35 -16.71 -15.71
N ASP A 33 -22.00 -16.87 -16.86
CA ASP A 33 -23.09 -15.98 -17.29
C ASP A 33 -24.28 -15.97 -16.31
N ALA A 34 -24.62 -17.12 -15.73
CA ALA A 34 -25.70 -17.21 -14.73
C ALA A 34 -25.33 -16.48 -13.43
N ALA A 35 -24.08 -16.60 -12.97
CA ALA A 35 -23.60 -15.86 -11.80
C ALA A 35 -23.54 -14.35 -12.06
N ILE A 36 -23.12 -13.93 -13.26
CA ILE A 36 -23.10 -12.54 -13.69
C ILE A 36 -24.53 -11.99 -13.79
N ALA A 37 -25.47 -12.74 -14.35
CA ALA A 37 -26.88 -12.36 -14.43
C ALA A 37 -27.50 -12.24 -13.04
N TRP A 38 -27.25 -13.22 -12.15
CA TRP A 38 -27.72 -13.15 -10.77
C TRP A 38 -27.13 -11.97 -9.99
N ALA A 39 -25.84 -11.69 -10.17
CA ALA A 39 -25.16 -10.55 -9.55
C ALA A 39 -25.68 -9.17 -10.01
N GLN A 40 -26.45 -9.10 -11.11
CA GLN A 40 -27.15 -7.89 -11.53
C GLN A 40 -28.51 -7.72 -10.82
N THR A 41 -29.09 -8.76 -10.24
CA THR A 41 -30.34 -8.69 -9.48
C THR A 41 -30.14 -8.00 -8.13
N LEU A 42 -31.19 -7.39 -7.56
CA LEU A 42 -31.12 -6.78 -6.23
C LEU A 42 -30.67 -7.77 -5.12
N PRO A 43 -31.19 -9.01 -5.04
CA PRO A 43 -30.71 -9.99 -4.07
C PRO A 43 -29.23 -10.34 -4.27
N GLY A 44 -28.80 -10.50 -5.53
CA GLY A 44 -27.40 -10.77 -5.85
C GLY A 44 -26.47 -9.63 -5.42
N GLN A 45 -26.85 -8.39 -5.72
CA GLN A 45 -26.09 -7.22 -5.30
C GLN A 45 -26.02 -7.09 -3.77
N ALA A 46 -27.14 -7.30 -3.07
CA ALA A 46 -27.18 -7.27 -1.60
C ALA A 46 -26.27 -8.35 -1.00
N ALA A 47 -26.33 -9.58 -1.52
CA ALA A 47 -25.49 -10.69 -1.07
C ALA A 47 -23.99 -10.39 -1.26
N LEU A 48 -23.59 -9.83 -2.40
CA LEU A 48 -22.19 -9.48 -2.65
C LEU A 48 -21.68 -8.43 -1.65
N HIS A 49 -22.49 -7.43 -1.32
CA HIS A 49 -22.13 -6.43 -0.31
C HIS A 49 -22.09 -7.02 1.10
N ALA A 50 -23.04 -7.90 1.44
CA ALA A 50 -23.06 -8.57 2.74
C ALA A 50 -21.83 -9.45 2.94
N VAL A 51 -21.44 -10.25 1.94
CA VAL A 51 -20.23 -11.10 1.99
C VAL A 51 -18.97 -10.24 2.10
N LEU A 52 -18.88 -9.14 1.33
CA LEU A 52 -17.77 -8.20 1.47
C LEU A 52 -17.70 -7.65 2.90
N LEU A 53 -18.79 -7.11 3.42
CA LEU A 53 -18.83 -6.49 4.74
C LEU A 53 -18.47 -7.48 5.84
N ALA A 54 -19.06 -8.69 5.81
CA ALA A 54 -18.71 -9.76 6.74
C ALA A 54 -17.20 -10.08 6.68
N SER A 55 -16.63 -10.15 5.46
CA SER A 55 -15.20 -10.39 5.30
C SER A 55 -14.35 -9.26 5.88
N LEU A 56 -14.74 -7.99 5.68
CA LEU A 56 -14.00 -6.84 6.19
C LEU A 56 -14.08 -6.72 7.73
N LEU A 57 -15.24 -7.01 8.32
CA LEU A 57 -15.43 -6.99 9.78
C LEU A 57 -14.59 -8.08 10.49
N LEU A 58 -14.33 -9.20 9.81
CA LEU A 58 -13.46 -10.27 10.32
C LEU A 58 -11.96 -10.00 10.08
N ILE A 59 -11.59 -8.89 9.45
CA ILE A 59 -10.20 -8.44 9.25
C ILE A 59 -9.97 -7.19 10.13
N PRO A 60 -9.62 -7.35 11.42
CA PRO A 60 -9.43 -6.24 12.37
C PRO A 60 -8.25 -5.30 12.04
N ILE A 61 -7.47 -5.59 10.99
CA ILE A 61 -6.49 -4.65 10.43
C ILE A 61 -7.19 -3.35 9.96
N LEU A 62 -8.44 -3.46 9.51
CA LEU A 62 -9.26 -2.31 9.18
C LEU A 62 -10.02 -1.86 10.44
N ARG A 63 -9.81 -0.59 10.83
CA ARG A 63 -10.54 0.00 11.95
C ARG A 63 -12.05 -0.04 11.67
N THR A 64 -12.84 -0.37 12.68
CA THR A 64 -14.32 -0.46 12.58
C THR A 64 -14.96 0.80 12.01
N SER A 65 -14.51 1.98 12.45
CA SER A 65 -14.94 3.28 11.90
C SER A 65 -14.62 3.45 10.42
N HIS A 66 -13.52 2.88 9.95
CA HIS A 66 -13.14 2.92 8.55
C HIS A 66 -13.99 1.96 7.71
N VAL A 67 -14.29 0.76 8.23
CA VAL A 67 -15.23 -0.19 7.63
C VAL A 67 -16.64 0.41 7.53
N ALA A 68 -17.09 1.14 8.55
CA ALA A 68 -18.37 1.84 8.53
C ALA A 68 -18.44 2.87 7.38
N LEU A 69 -17.38 3.68 7.21
CA LEU A 69 -17.29 4.61 6.08
C LEU A 69 -17.28 3.88 4.73
N MET A 70 -16.50 2.79 4.60
CA MET A 70 -16.51 1.97 3.38
C MET A 70 -17.91 1.44 3.08
N THR A 71 -18.64 1.00 4.10
CA THR A 71 -20.01 0.49 3.97
C THR A 71 -20.96 1.56 3.44
N VAL A 72 -20.92 2.76 4.01
CA VAL A 72 -21.73 3.90 3.54
C VAL A 72 -21.37 4.26 2.10
N ALA A 73 -20.08 4.35 1.78
CA ALA A 73 -19.62 4.68 0.43
C ALA A 73 -20.05 3.62 -0.60
N LEU A 74 -19.98 2.34 -0.25
CA LEU A 74 -20.41 1.24 -1.12
C LEU A 74 -21.93 1.22 -1.31
N ALA A 75 -22.70 1.46 -0.24
CA ALA A 75 -24.16 1.59 -0.32
C ALA A 75 -24.56 2.76 -1.23
N LEU A 76 -23.87 3.90 -1.14
CA LEU A 76 -24.07 5.04 -2.03
C LEU A 76 -23.67 4.73 -3.49
N CYS A 77 -22.55 4.02 -3.71
CA CYS A 77 -22.16 3.55 -5.05
C CYS A 77 -23.16 2.53 -5.63
N TRP A 78 -23.84 1.77 -4.77
CA TRP A 78 -24.92 0.87 -5.18
C TRP A 78 -26.19 1.64 -5.51
N ALA A 79 -26.63 2.58 -4.67
CA ALA A 79 -27.82 3.39 -4.90
C ALA A 79 -27.67 4.36 -6.08
N LEU A 80 -26.44 4.84 -6.34
CA LEU A 80 -26.14 5.85 -7.36
C LEU A 80 -25.04 5.36 -8.34
N PRO A 81 -25.27 4.28 -9.11
CA PRO A 81 -24.24 3.64 -9.93
C PRO A 81 -23.72 4.56 -11.04
N GLN A 82 -24.54 5.46 -11.57
CA GLN A 82 -24.11 6.45 -12.57
C GLN A 82 -23.34 7.63 -11.96
N ARG A 83 -23.37 7.81 -10.64
CA ARG A 83 -22.73 8.92 -9.93
C ARG A 83 -21.61 8.46 -9.00
N ARG A 84 -21.01 7.28 -9.24
CA ARG A 84 -19.91 6.72 -8.42
C ARG A 84 -18.74 7.69 -8.23
N LEU A 85 -18.38 8.49 -9.24
CA LEU A 85 -17.34 9.51 -9.09
C LEU A 85 -17.74 10.60 -8.09
N VAL A 86 -19.00 11.02 -8.08
CA VAL A 86 -19.51 11.98 -7.09
C VAL A 86 -19.47 11.35 -5.70
N VAL A 87 -19.91 10.10 -5.56
CA VAL A 87 -19.84 9.37 -4.28
C VAL A 87 -18.40 9.30 -3.77
N LEU A 88 -17.46 8.88 -4.62
CA LEU A 88 -16.03 8.85 -4.31
C LEU A 88 -15.52 10.23 -3.90
N THR A 89 -15.92 11.28 -4.62
CA THR A 89 -15.52 12.66 -4.33
C THR A 89 -15.99 13.09 -2.95
N VAL A 90 -17.28 12.96 -2.67
CA VAL A 90 -17.88 13.36 -1.39
C VAL A 90 -17.29 12.54 -0.25
N THR A 91 -17.29 11.22 -0.36
CA THR A 91 -16.81 10.33 0.71
C THR A 91 -15.30 10.46 0.93
N GLY A 92 -14.51 10.67 -0.12
CA GLY A 92 -13.08 10.93 -0.03
C GLY A 92 -12.77 12.28 0.61
N LEU A 93 -13.53 13.35 0.26
CA LEU A 93 -13.42 14.65 0.92
C LEU A 93 -13.80 14.56 2.40
N THR A 94 -14.92 13.92 2.73
CA THR A 94 -15.35 13.69 4.12
C THR A 94 -14.29 12.90 4.88
N TYR A 95 -13.74 11.84 4.29
CA TYR A 95 -12.68 11.06 4.93
C TYR A 95 -11.43 11.89 5.17
N PHE A 96 -10.98 12.65 4.16
CA PHE A 96 -9.81 13.51 4.29
C PHE A 96 -9.98 14.56 5.40
N LEU A 97 -11.13 15.23 5.46
CA LEU A 97 -11.40 16.28 6.46
C LEU A 97 -11.47 15.74 7.89
N LEU A 98 -12.05 14.55 8.08
CA LEU A 98 -12.20 13.94 9.41
C LEU A 98 -10.97 13.10 9.81
N ARG A 99 -10.25 12.60 8.82
CA ARG A 99 -9.08 11.74 8.98
C ARG A 99 -8.04 12.15 7.93
N PRO A 100 -7.21 13.17 8.21
CA PRO A 100 -6.16 13.61 7.29
C PRO A 100 -4.85 12.79 7.39
N PHE A 101 -4.53 12.21 8.56
CA PHE A 101 -3.24 11.58 8.82
C PHE A 101 -3.22 10.06 8.69
N LYS A 102 -2.12 9.50 8.18
CA LYS A 102 -1.96 8.04 8.00
C LYS A 102 -1.66 7.31 9.31
N MET A 103 -0.84 7.92 10.15
CA MET A 103 -0.30 7.33 11.36
C MET A 103 -1.13 7.69 12.58
N GLY A 104 -1.27 6.75 13.52
CA GLY A 104 -1.94 6.96 14.80
C GLY A 104 -1.32 8.11 15.60
N PRO A 105 0.00 8.09 15.88
CA PRO A 105 0.67 9.12 16.68
C PRO A 105 0.48 10.55 16.16
N HIS A 106 0.33 10.74 14.84
CA HIS A 106 0.08 12.06 14.27
C HIS A 106 -1.26 12.67 14.71
N TYR A 107 -2.27 11.84 15.03
CA TYR A 107 -3.52 12.34 15.62
C TYR A 107 -3.29 12.83 17.05
N ASP A 108 -2.51 12.10 17.84
CA ASP A 108 -2.20 12.47 19.22
C ASP A 108 -1.40 13.78 19.27
N TYR A 109 -0.39 13.92 18.41
CA TYR A 109 0.37 15.17 18.27
C TYR A 109 -0.49 16.31 17.73
N PHE A 110 -1.36 16.03 16.77
CA PHE A 110 -2.28 17.05 16.25
C PHE A 110 -3.23 17.55 17.33
N GLU A 111 -3.76 16.68 18.18
CA GLU A 111 -4.62 17.09 19.30
C GLU A 111 -3.86 18.00 20.28
N GLN A 112 -2.62 17.64 20.64
CA GLN A 112 -1.76 18.46 21.50
C GLN A 112 -1.49 19.86 20.92
N VAL A 113 -1.29 19.95 19.60
CA VAL A 113 -0.88 21.19 18.92
C VAL A 113 -2.06 22.06 18.50
N ALA A 114 -3.17 21.44 18.07
CA ALA A 114 -4.29 22.13 17.46
C ALA A 114 -5.38 22.51 18.47
N ALA A 115 -5.55 21.78 19.57
CA ALA A 115 -6.56 22.10 20.58
C ALA A 115 -6.41 23.50 21.19
N PRO A 116 -5.18 23.99 21.51
CA PRO A 116 -5.00 25.36 22.00
C PRO A 116 -5.38 26.45 20.99
N LEU A 117 -5.33 26.15 19.68
CA LEU A 117 -5.62 27.12 18.62
C LEU A 117 -7.14 27.32 18.41
N ILE A 118 -7.95 26.31 18.68
CA ILE A 118 -9.41 26.35 18.44
C ILE A 118 -10.15 25.62 19.58
N PRO A 119 -10.14 26.16 20.80
CA PRO A 119 -10.62 25.46 22.01
C PRO A 119 -12.14 25.19 22.01
N LEU A 120 -12.89 25.86 21.14
CA LEU A 120 -14.36 25.76 21.08
C LEU A 120 -14.86 24.59 20.21
N LEU A 121 -13.98 23.93 19.43
CA LEU A 121 -14.39 22.81 18.58
C LEU A 121 -14.20 21.46 19.29
N PRO A 122 -15.13 20.49 19.13
CA PRO A 122 -14.89 19.12 19.56
C PRO A 122 -13.63 18.57 18.89
N ALA A 123 -12.84 17.77 19.61
CA ALA A 123 -11.59 17.17 19.10
C ALA A 123 -11.76 16.50 17.72
N ALA A 124 -12.91 15.86 17.49
CA ALA A 124 -13.25 15.22 16.22
C ALA A 124 -13.40 16.16 15.01
N LEU A 125 -13.60 17.47 15.22
CA LEU A 125 -13.81 18.48 14.18
C LEU A 125 -12.66 19.47 14.02
N ILE A 126 -11.66 19.45 14.92
CA ILE A 126 -10.51 20.38 14.87
C ILE A 126 -9.75 20.23 13.55
N SER A 127 -9.69 19.04 12.95
CA SER A 127 -9.01 18.82 11.66
C SER A 127 -9.70 19.50 10.48
N VAL A 128 -11.02 19.75 10.53
CA VAL A 128 -11.79 20.25 9.39
C VAL A 128 -11.27 21.59 8.84
N PRO A 129 -11.11 22.67 9.64
CA PRO A 129 -10.62 23.95 9.10
C PRO A 129 -9.22 23.84 8.47
N PHE A 130 -8.30 23.10 9.09
CA PHE A 130 -6.95 22.88 8.53
C PHE A 130 -6.98 22.02 7.26
N GLY A 131 -7.86 21.02 7.21
CA GLY A 131 -8.11 20.22 6.02
C GLY A 131 -8.66 21.05 4.88
N VAL A 132 -9.62 21.95 5.14
CA VAL A 132 -10.14 22.89 4.14
C VAL A 132 -9.03 23.80 3.62
N LEU A 133 -8.20 24.36 4.51
CA LEU A 133 -7.05 25.19 4.12
C LEU A 133 -6.06 24.40 3.23
N PHE A 134 -5.80 23.14 3.56
CA PHE A 134 -4.94 22.29 2.74
C PHE A 134 -5.58 21.96 1.38
N LEU A 135 -6.90 21.77 1.30
CA LEU A 135 -7.60 21.61 0.02
C LEU A 135 -7.52 22.87 -0.83
N VAL A 136 -7.58 24.07 -0.23
CA VAL A 136 -7.34 25.33 -0.93
C VAL A 136 -5.93 25.36 -1.53
N PHE A 137 -4.91 24.94 -0.75
CA PHE A 137 -3.54 24.78 -1.25
C PHE A 137 -3.47 23.78 -2.41
N ALA A 138 -4.11 22.62 -2.30
CA ALA A 138 -4.14 21.61 -3.37
C ALA A 138 -4.79 22.16 -4.65
N VAL A 139 -5.92 22.87 -4.55
CA VAL A 139 -6.59 23.53 -5.68
C VAL A 139 -5.68 24.60 -6.29
N ALA A 140 -4.99 25.39 -5.47
CA ALA A 140 -4.04 26.40 -5.94
C ALA A 140 -2.89 25.76 -6.74
N MET A 141 -2.34 24.64 -6.25
CA MET A 141 -1.32 23.87 -6.96
C MET A 141 -1.81 23.34 -8.32
N VAL A 142 -3.02 22.77 -8.38
CA VAL A 142 -3.63 22.28 -9.62
C VAL A 142 -3.86 23.43 -10.60
N ARG A 143 -4.47 24.54 -10.16
CA ARG A 143 -4.71 25.72 -11.02
C ARG A 143 -3.42 26.39 -11.47
N ASN A 144 -2.37 26.36 -10.65
CA ASN A 144 -1.06 26.88 -11.01
C ASN A 144 -0.40 26.08 -12.15
N GLN A 145 -0.73 24.79 -12.32
CA GLN A 145 -0.26 24.04 -13.48
C GLN A 145 -0.81 24.59 -14.80
N ASP A 146 -2.05 25.07 -14.80
CA ASP A 146 -2.69 25.64 -15.98
C ASP A 146 -2.27 27.10 -16.20
N ARG A 147 -2.28 27.91 -15.13
CA ARG A 147 -2.02 29.37 -15.20
C ARG A 147 -0.53 29.73 -15.19
N LYS A 148 0.34 28.83 -14.72
CA LYS A 148 1.79 29.02 -14.62
C LYS A 148 2.23 30.29 -13.84
N LEU A 149 1.46 30.70 -12.83
CA LEU A 149 1.77 31.88 -11.99
C LEU A 149 3.12 31.72 -11.28
N LEU A 150 3.35 30.55 -10.69
CA LEU A 150 4.63 30.14 -10.14
C LEU A 150 5.23 29.08 -11.05
N VAL A 151 6.10 29.50 -11.97
CA VAL A 151 6.66 28.66 -13.03
C VAL A 151 7.34 27.41 -12.47
N PHE A 152 8.11 27.54 -11.39
CA PHE A 152 8.79 26.40 -10.76
C PHE A 152 7.80 25.39 -10.19
N ALA A 153 6.83 25.84 -9.38
CA ALA A 153 5.78 24.98 -8.82
C ALA A 153 4.87 24.36 -9.89
N SER A 154 4.64 25.08 -11.00
CA SER A 154 3.86 24.59 -12.12
C SER A 154 4.59 23.49 -12.86
N ASN A 155 5.88 23.69 -13.17
CA ASN A 155 6.70 22.75 -13.96
C ASN A 155 7.20 21.55 -13.15
N ARG A 156 7.56 21.78 -11.88
CA ARG A 156 8.17 20.82 -10.95
C ARG A 156 7.39 20.72 -9.63
N PRO A 157 6.08 20.40 -9.66
CA PRO A 157 5.22 20.45 -8.48
C PRO A 157 5.70 19.58 -7.32
N LEU A 158 6.18 18.37 -7.61
CA LEU A 158 6.64 17.45 -6.57
C LEU A 158 7.91 17.93 -5.89
N LEU A 159 8.86 18.48 -6.66
CA LEU A 159 10.09 19.05 -6.10
C LEU A 159 9.76 20.30 -5.27
N PHE A 160 8.84 21.14 -5.74
CA PHE A 160 8.36 22.28 -4.98
C PHE A 160 7.73 21.87 -3.64
N MET A 161 6.82 20.90 -3.66
CA MET A 161 6.23 20.35 -2.44
C MET A 161 7.29 19.75 -1.51
N PHE A 162 8.27 19.04 -2.07
CA PHE A 162 9.38 18.47 -1.29
C PHE A 162 10.18 19.56 -0.59
N LEU A 163 10.55 20.62 -1.30
CA LEU A 163 11.29 21.75 -0.72
C LEU A 163 10.49 22.49 0.35
N ILE A 164 9.17 22.66 0.16
CA ILE A 164 8.29 23.18 1.22
C ILE A 164 8.34 22.24 2.43
N GLY A 165 8.20 20.93 2.22
CA GLY A 165 8.27 19.94 3.29
C GLY A 165 9.58 20.01 4.07
N CYS A 166 10.72 20.10 3.39
CA CYS A 166 12.03 20.28 4.03
C CYS A 166 12.11 21.59 4.83
N GLY A 167 11.62 22.70 4.28
CA GLY A 167 11.59 23.98 4.98
C GLY A 167 10.72 23.96 6.23
N LEU A 168 9.54 23.34 6.15
CA LEU A 168 8.65 23.16 7.29
C LEU A 168 9.26 22.24 8.34
N ALA A 169 9.88 21.12 7.94
CA ALA A 169 10.56 20.21 8.85
C ALA A 169 11.73 20.89 9.58
N ALA A 170 12.56 21.63 8.86
CA ALA A 170 13.63 22.43 9.47
C ALA A 170 13.07 23.46 10.46
N ALA A 171 11.99 24.16 10.09
CA ALA A 171 11.34 25.11 10.99
C ALA A 171 10.77 24.44 12.25
N THR A 172 10.14 23.27 12.16
CA THR A 172 9.66 22.53 13.35
C THR A 172 10.77 22.06 14.28
N LEU A 173 11.99 21.88 13.76
CA LEU A 173 13.16 21.50 14.56
C LEU A 173 13.81 22.71 15.25
N LEU A 174 13.73 23.89 14.64
CA LEU A 174 14.37 25.11 15.13
C LEU A 174 13.46 25.93 16.06
N LEU A 175 12.14 25.81 15.91
CA LEU A 175 11.17 26.54 16.73
C LEU A 175 10.91 25.81 18.06
N PRO A 176 11.02 26.49 19.22
CA PRO A 176 10.51 25.97 20.48
C PRO A 176 9.01 25.65 20.39
N ARG A 177 8.53 24.65 21.14
CA ARG A 177 7.12 24.21 21.06
C ARG A 177 6.14 25.30 21.51
N GLU A 178 6.55 26.09 22.50
CA GLU A 178 5.83 27.27 23.00
C GLU A 178 5.82 28.45 22.03
N HIS A 179 6.63 28.43 20.96
CA HIS A 179 6.63 29.49 19.96
C HIS A 179 5.33 29.47 19.14
N GLY A 180 4.67 30.62 18.99
CA GLY A 180 3.35 30.71 18.32
C GLY A 180 3.31 30.22 16.86
N LEU A 181 4.46 30.18 16.17
CA LEU A 181 4.58 29.63 14.82
C LEU A 181 4.77 28.10 14.78
N PHE A 182 5.15 27.44 15.88
CA PHE A 182 5.41 26.01 15.88
C PHE A 182 4.18 25.23 15.42
N ALA A 183 3.03 25.52 16.02
CA ALA A 183 1.78 24.83 15.74
C ALA A 183 1.33 24.90 14.27
N PRO A 184 1.17 26.08 13.63
CA PRO A 184 0.78 26.15 12.24
C PRO A 184 1.81 25.53 11.28
N VAL A 185 3.11 25.67 11.56
CA VAL A 185 4.18 25.08 10.74
C VAL A 185 4.14 23.55 10.81
N TRP A 186 3.99 22.99 12.02
CA TRP A 186 3.89 21.54 12.22
C TRP A 186 2.62 20.97 11.58
N ILE A 187 1.47 21.63 11.75
CA ILE A 187 0.22 21.21 11.11
C ILE A 187 0.38 21.20 9.59
N ALA A 188 0.97 22.25 9.00
CA ALA A 188 1.22 22.31 7.56
C ALA A 188 2.14 21.16 7.10
N LEU A 189 3.19 20.84 7.86
CA LEU A 189 4.08 19.71 7.60
C LEU A 189 3.32 18.39 7.63
N ALA A 190 2.53 18.14 8.68
CA ALA A 190 1.79 16.89 8.89
C ALA A 190 0.78 16.63 7.76
N TYR A 191 0.06 17.67 7.32
CA TYR A 191 -0.87 17.57 6.18
C TYR A 191 -0.17 17.34 4.85
N LEU A 192 0.90 18.10 4.59
CA LEU A 192 1.67 18.00 3.35
C LEU A 192 2.28 16.61 3.17
N THR A 193 2.91 16.09 4.21
CA THR A 193 3.61 14.79 4.21
C THR A 193 2.64 13.62 4.13
N SER A 194 1.54 13.66 4.90
CA SER A 194 0.47 12.64 4.84
C SER A 194 -0.18 12.56 3.45
N SER A 195 -0.27 13.69 2.75
CA SER A 195 -0.94 13.81 1.45
C SER A 195 0.01 13.83 0.25
N PHE A 196 1.33 13.76 0.47
CA PHE A 196 2.35 14.07 -0.53
C PHE A 196 2.15 13.29 -1.83
N PHE A 197 2.05 11.97 -1.74
CA PHE A 197 1.88 11.09 -2.90
C PHE A 197 0.46 11.12 -3.47
N PHE A 198 -0.56 11.42 -2.67
CA PHE A 198 -1.94 11.58 -3.15
C PHE A 198 -2.06 12.81 -4.03
N LEU A 199 -1.60 13.96 -3.53
CA LEU A 199 -1.53 15.20 -4.30
C LEU A 199 -0.58 15.06 -5.48
N GLY A 200 0.52 14.31 -5.32
CA GLY A 200 1.44 14.02 -6.42
C GLY A 200 0.75 13.33 -7.60
N TYR A 201 -0.12 12.35 -7.34
CA TYR A 201 -0.90 11.71 -8.40
C TYR A 201 -1.94 12.64 -9.02
N VAL A 202 -2.62 13.46 -8.20
CA VAL A 202 -3.54 14.49 -8.70
C VAL A 202 -2.84 15.43 -9.67
N LEU A 203 -1.65 15.92 -9.31
CA LEU A 203 -0.85 16.84 -10.13
C LEU A 203 -0.23 16.16 -11.36
N LEU A 204 0.07 14.86 -11.29
CA LEU A 204 0.50 14.08 -12.44
C LEU A 204 -0.65 13.90 -13.44
N ASP A 205 -1.83 13.54 -12.95
CA ASP A 205 -3.01 13.26 -13.77
C ASP A 205 -3.66 14.52 -14.36
N ASN A 206 -3.50 15.68 -13.73
CA ASN A 206 -3.96 16.95 -14.30
C ASN A 206 -3.34 17.24 -15.68
N ARG A 207 -2.12 16.74 -15.91
CA ARG A 207 -1.41 16.79 -17.21
C ARG A 207 -1.74 15.62 -18.14
N SER A 208 -2.55 14.65 -17.70
CA SER A 208 -2.92 13.50 -18.51
C SER A 208 -3.97 13.86 -19.57
N LYS A 209 -4.13 12.97 -20.56
CA LYS A 209 -5.17 13.11 -21.59
C LYS A 209 -6.59 12.91 -21.03
N THR A 210 -6.74 12.13 -19.98
CA THR A 210 -8.03 11.87 -19.33
C THR A 210 -8.29 12.98 -18.34
N LYS A 211 -9.09 13.97 -18.75
CA LYS A 211 -9.40 15.12 -17.89
C LYS A 211 -10.41 14.74 -16.81
N VAL A 212 -10.04 15.01 -15.57
CA VAL A 212 -10.92 14.87 -14.40
C VAL A 212 -11.18 16.28 -13.86
N PRO A 213 -12.44 16.69 -13.62
CA PRO A 213 -12.73 17.99 -13.05
C PRO A 213 -12.01 18.20 -11.71
N VAL A 214 -11.50 19.41 -11.46
CA VAL A 214 -10.69 19.72 -10.26
C VAL A 214 -11.41 19.33 -8.97
N HIS A 215 -12.71 19.63 -8.85
CA HIS A 215 -13.49 19.26 -7.67
C HIS A 215 -13.52 17.73 -7.43
N ALA A 216 -13.58 16.94 -8.50
CA ALA A 216 -13.58 15.47 -8.40
C ALA A 216 -12.18 14.92 -8.08
N GLN A 217 -11.11 15.59 -8.50
CA GLN A 217 -9.73 15.22 -8.15
C GLN A 217 -9.49 15.31 -6.63
N LEU A 218 -10.14 16.24 -5.93
CA LEU A 218 -9.98 16.41 -4.48
C LEU A 218 -10.48 15.20 -3.67
N GLY A 219 -11.42 14.43 -4.22
CA GLY A 219 -11.84 13.13 -3.66
C GLY A 219 -10.71 12.11 -3.53
N PHE A 220 -9.63 12.31 -4.29
CA PHE A 220 -8.46 11.43 -4.31
C PHE A 220 -7.34 11.89 -3.39
N MET A 221 -7.53 12.97 -2.62
CA MET A 221 -6.59 13.37 -1.57
C MET A 221 -6.47 12.31 -0.49
N ARG A 222 -7.60 11.66 -0.15
CA ARG A 222 -7.64 10.44 0.63
C ARG A 222 -8.96 9.71 0.36
N PRO A 223 -9.04 8.84 -0.65
CA PRO A 223 -10.25 8.08 -0.92
C PRO A 223 -10.70 7.28 0.30
N PHE A 224 -11.99 6.97 0.39
CA PHE A 224 -12.56 6.22 1.53
C PHE A 224 -11.95 4.82 1.74
N TRP A 225 -11.17 4.30 0.79
CA TRP A 225 -10.43 3.03 0.92
C TRP A 225 -8.95 3.21 1.27
N ALA A 226 -8.44 4.45 1.39
CA ALA A 226 -7.01 4.71 1.55
C ALA A 226 -6.43 4.13 2.84
N GLY A 227 -7.14 4.23 3.98
CA GLY A 227 -6.72 3.65 5.25
C GLY A 227 -5.27 3.99 5.60
N PHE A 228 -4.49 2.94 5.91
CA PHE A 228 -3.04 2.98 6.11
C PHE A 228 -2.25 2.82 4.81
N ALA A 229 -2.90 2.53 3.68
CA ALA A 229 -2.22 2.19 2.45
C ALA A 229 -1.70 3.43 1.69
N PRO A 230 -0.61 3.26 0.92
CA PRO A 230 -0.22 4.25 -0.09
C PRO A 230 -1.36 4.52 -1.10
N PRO A 231 -1.34 5.66 -1.81
CA PRO A 231 -2.27 5.88 -2.90
C PRO A 231 -2.15 4.75 -3.92
N MET A 232 -3.29 4.13 -4.27
CA MET A 232 -3.29 3.07 -5.27
C MET A 232 -2.78 3.62 -6.62
N LYS A 233 -3.48 4.61 -7.16
CA LYS A 233 -3.11 5.38 -8.37
C LYS A 233 -3.88 6.71 -8.36
N GLY A 234 -3.62 7.55 -9.36
CA GLY A 234 -4.35 8.80 -9.55
C GLY A 234 -5.77 8.66 -10.13
N PRO A 235 -6.55 9.77 -10.11
CA PRO A 235 -7.93 9.83 -10.59
C PRO A 235 -8.14 9.27 -12.00
N ALA A 236 -7.26 9.61 -12.95
CA ALA A 236 -7.39 9.22 -14.35
C ALA A 236 -7.24 7.71 -14.54
N PHE A 237 -6.37 7.07 -13.75
CA PHE A 237 -6.22 5.61 -13.76
C PHE A 237 -7.48 4.91 -13.24
N ILE A 238 -8.02 5.39 -12.12
CA ILE A 238 -9.21 4.78 -11.49
C ILE A 238 -10.42 4.87 -12.43
N LEU A 239 -10.62 6.00 -13.11
CA LEU A 239 -11.72 6.17 -14.06
C LEU A 239 -11.61 5.30 -15.31
N LYS A 240 -10.39 4.94 -15.73
CA LYS A 240 -10.19 3.97 -16.82
C LYS A 240 -10.60 2.55 -16.41
N ALA A 241 -10.52 2.23 -15.12
CA ALA A 241 -10.92 0.94 -14.58
C ALA A 241 -12.41 0.89 -14.19
N GLU A 242 -13.15 1.98 -14.36
CA GLU A 242 -14.57 2.03 -14.01
C GLU A 242 -15.43 1.14 -14.94
N ALA A 243 -16.33 0.35 -14.34
CA ALA A 243 -17.32 -0.44 -15.05
C ALA A 243 -18.25 0.43 -15.91
N LYS A 244 -18.41 0.06 -17.19
CA LYS A 244 -19.17 0.85 -18.18
C LYS A 244 -20.57 0.31 -18.46
N SER A 245 -20.85 -0.92 -18.01
CA SER A 245 -22.16 -1.57 -18.09
C SER A 245 -22.52 -2.24 -16.76
N ASP A 246 -23.79 -2.65 -16.60
CA ASP A 246 -24.23 -3.41 -15.43
C ASP A 246 -23.57 -4.80 -15.35
N ALA A 247 -23.32 -5.42 -16.51
CA ALA A 247 -22.55 -6.66 -16.60
C ALA A 247 -21.10 -6.46 -16.13
N ASP A 248 -20.43 -5.40 -16.59
CA ASP A 248 -19.07 -5.07 -16.13
C ASP A 248 -19.04 -4.80 -14.61
N LEU A 249 -20.07 -4.13 -14.09
CA LEU A 249 -20.20 -3.83 -12.67
C LEU A 249 -20.37 -5.12 -11.85
N ALA A 250 -21.23 -6.04 -12.32
CA ALA A 250 -21.40 -7.35 -11.71
C ALA A 250 -20.09 -8.16 -11.72
N VAL A 251 -19.37 -8.20 -12.84
CA VAL A 251 -18.05 -8.83 -12.95
C VAL A 251 -17.04 -8.20 -12.00
N SER A 252 -17.00 -6.87 -11.91
CA SER A 252 -16.11 -6.15 -10.99
C SER A 252 -16.41 -6.51 -9.53
N ARG A 253 -17.69 -6.55 -9.15
CA ARG A 253 -18.13 -6.91 -7.80
C ARG A 253 -17.82 -8.37 -7.45
N LEU A 254 -18.07 -9.31 -8.36
CA LEU A 254 -17.69 -10.72 -8.19
C LEU A 254 -16.18 -10.89 -8.01
N LYS A 255 -15.37 -10.21 -8.83
CA LYS A 255 -13.91 -10.17 -8.68
C LYS A 255 -13.46 -9.52 -7.37
N GLY A 256 -14.22 -8.56 -6.85
CA GLY A 256 -13.97 -7.92 -5.56
C GLY A 256 -14.28 -8.86 -4.40
N VAL A 257 -15.44 -9.51 -4.39
CA VAL A 257 -15.83 -10.49 -3.34
C VAL A 257 -14.88 -11.68 -3.30
N LYS A 258 -14.48 -12.22 -4.47
CA LYS A 258 -13.42 -13.23 -4.57
C LYS A 258 -12.14 -12.81 -3.84
N LEU A 259 -11.78 -11.53 -3.99
CA LEU A 259 -10.57 -10.98 -3.41
C LEU A 259 -10.72 -10.73 -1.90
N ALA A 260 -11.91 -10.32 -1.43
CA ALA A 260 -12.22 -10.14 -0.03
C ALA A 260 -12.16 -11.47 0.74
N VAL A 261 -12.77 -12.53 0.20
CA VAL A 261 -12.70 -13.87 0.79
C VAL A 261 -11.26 -14.37 0.83
N TRP A 262 -10.49 -14.14 -0.23
CA TRP A 262 -9.07 -14.48 -0.24
C TRP A 262 -8.26 -13.68 0.79
N ALA A 263 -8.55 -12.38 0.96
CA ALA A 263 -7.95 -11.55 1.99
C ALA A 263 -8.26 -12.07 3.40
N LEU A 264 -9.51 -12.47 3.64
CA LEU A 264 -9.93 -13.07 4.91
C LEU A 264 -9.17 -14.38 5.18
N ILE A 265 -9.06 -15.28 4.19
CA ILE A 265 -8.31 -16.53 4.35
C ILE A 265 -6.85 -16.24 4.73
N LEU A 266 -6.19 -15.32 4.02
CA LEU A 266 -4.82 -14.90 4.35
C LEU A 266 -4.73 -14.33 5.77
N PHE A 267 -5.67 -13.47 6.15
CA PHE A 267 -5.71 -12.90 7.49
C PHE A 267 -5.87 -13.97 8.58
N LEU A 268 -6.79 -14.92 8.38
CA LEU A 268 -7.01 -16.00 9.33
C LEU A 268 -5.78 -16.90 9.45
N VAL A 269 -5.06 -17.16 8.35
CA VAL A 269 -3.78 -17.88 8.41
C VAL A 269 -2.77 -17.08 9.24
N TRP A 270 -2.63 -15.77 9.00
CA TRP A 270 -1.74 -14.92 9.80
C TRP A 270 -2.10 -14.95 11.29
N GLU A 271 -3.35 -14.73 11.63
CA GLU A 271 -3.82 -14.65 13.02
C GLU A 271 -3.74 -16.01 13.74
N TRP A 272 -4.29 -17.07 13.14
CA TRP A 272 -4.36 -18.37 13.82
C TRP A 272 -3.03 -19.13 13.80
N VAL A 273 -2.32 -19.12 12.68
CA VAL A 273 -1.06 -19.89 12.54
C VAL A 273 0.10 -19.12 13.15
N PHE A 274 0.30 -17.86 12.77
CA PHE A 274 1.49 -17.13 13.21
C PHE A 274 1.30 -16.55 14.61
N ASN A 275 0.25 -15.75 14.84
CA ASN A 275 0.09 -15.11 16.15
C ASN A 275 -0.32 -16.11 17.24
N ARG A 276 -1.37 -16.91 17.03
CA ARG A 276 -1.91 -17.78 18.09
C ARG A 276 -1.14 -19.08 18.26
N LEU A 277 -0.88 -19.82 17.18
CA LEU A 277 -0.20 -21.11 17.28
C LEU A 277 1.31 -20.94 17.50
N ILE A 278 2.02 -20.26 16.60
CA ILE A 278 3.48 -20.15 16.65
C ILE A 278 3.93 -19.25 17.81
N HIS A 279 3.45 -18.00 17.87
CA HIS A 279 3.95 -17.05 18.88
C HIS A 279 3.32 -17.24 20.26
N ALA A 280 1.99 -17.44 20.37
CA ALA A 280 1.35 -17.54 21.67
C ALA A 280 1.40 -18.97 22.26
N GLN A 281 0.98 -20.00 21.51
CA GLN A 281 0.87 -21.36 22.03
C GLN A 281 2.22 -22.09 22.09
N TRP A 282 3.06 -21.98 21.05
CA TRP A 282 4.40 -22.57 21.03
C TRP A 282 5.46 -21.67 21.67
N ALA A 283 5.08 -20.45 22.08
CA ALA A 283 5.99 -19.45 22.64
C ALA A 283 7.23 -19.20 21.75
N PHE A 284 7.09 -19.33 20.43
CA PHE A 284 8.19 -19.10 19.51
C PHE A 284 8.44 -17.59 19.39
N PRO A 285 9.67 -17.10 19.63
CA PRO A 285 9.93 -15.66 19.74
C PRO A 285 9.78 -14.95 18.40
N ARG A 286 9.42 -13.66 18.43
CA ARG A 286 9.40 -12.81 17.23
C ARG A 286 10.84 -12.43 16.85
N LEU A 287 11.02 -12.05 15.58
CA LEU A 287 12.34 -11.69 15.07
C LEU A 287 12.91 -10.47 15.82
N ASP A 288 12.13 -9.41 16.00
CA ASP A 288 12.59 -8.21 16.71
C ASP A 288 12.94 -8.48 18.18
N ASP A 289 12.20 -9.35 18.86
CA ASP A 289 12.50 -9.75 20.24
C ASP A 289 13.86 -10.46 20.32
N LEU A 290 14.16 -11.35 19.37
CA LEU A 290 15.45 -12.05 19.31
C LEU A 290 16.60 -11.10 18.95
N ILE A 291 16.36 -10.14 18.07
CA ILE A 291 17.35 -9.13 17.71
C ILE A 291 17.67 -8.26 18.94
N ALA A 292 16.64 -7.78 19.65
CA ALA A 292 16.80 -6.98 20.86
C ALA A 292 17.50 -7.78 21.98
N ALA A 293 17.13 -9.04 22.18
CA ALA A 293 17.80 -9.92 23.14
C ALA A 293 19.28 -10.16 22.76
N SER A 294 19.58 -10.33 21.47
CA SER A 294 20.94 -10.46 20.98
C SER A 294 21.76 -9.19 21.21
N ALA A 295 21.17 -8.01 21.00
CA ALA A 295 21.79 -6.72 21.31
C ALA A 295 22.10 -6.58 22.81
N ALA A 296 21.25 -7.14 23.67
CA ALA A 296 21.47 -7.23 25.11
C ALA A 296 22.45 -8.34 25.53
N GLY A 297 23.10 -9.02 24.59
CA GLY A 297 24.11 -10.07 24.84
C GLY A 297 23.56 -11.49 25.02
N ALA A 298 22.24 -11.70 24.88
CA ALA A 298 21.67 -13.04 24.95
C ALA A 298 21.95 -13.84 23.66
N GLN A 299 22.19 -15.14 23.80
CA GLN A 299 22.46 -16.04 22.67
C GLN A 299 21.34 -17.06 22.52
N ALA A 300 20.50 -16.88 21.49
CA ALA A 300 19.52 -17.90 21.11
C ALA A 300 20.17 -18.96 20.20
N PRO A 301 19.72 -20.23 20.27
CA PRO A 301 20.19 -21.29 19.37
C PRO A 301 20.06 -20.90 17.90
N LEU A 302 21.04 -21.29 17.06
CA LEU A 302 21.09 -20.89 15.66
C LEU A 302 19.82 -21.27 14.86
N ALA A 303 19.29 -22.47 15.12
CA ALA A 303 18.04 -22.93 14.49
C ALA A 303 16.84 -22.03 14.84
N MET A 304 16.77 -21.51 16.06
CA MET A 304 15.72 -20.59 16.50
C MET A 304 15.84 -19.25 15.78
N ARG A 305 17.07 -18.73 15.63
CA ARG A 305 17.33 -17.46 14.93
C ARG A 305 16.93 -17.52 13.45
N TRP A 306 17.31 -18.61 12.75
CA TRP A 306 16.87 -18.86 11.38
C TRP A 306 15.36 -19.09 11.28
N GLY A 307 14.79 -19.82 12.25
CA GLY A 307 13.35 -20.04 12.33
C GLY A 307 12.58 -18.73 12.43
N ALA A 308 13.02 -17.79 13.27
CA ALA A 308 12.39 -16.48 13.40
C ALA A 308 12.44 -15.67 12.10
N VAL A 309 13.56 -15.68 11.39
CA VAL A 309 13.68 -15.03 10.07
C VAL A 309 12.68 -15.60 9.06
N ALA A 310 12.55 -16.93 9.00
CA ALA A 310 11.64 -17.60 8.07
C ALA A 310 10.16 -17.36 8.44
N VAL A 311 9.83 -17.47 9.73
CA VAL A 311 8.47 -17.26 10.27
C VAL A 311 8.02 -15.82 10.04
N GLU A 312 8.86 -14.84 10.40
CA GLU A 312 8.54 -13.41 10.26
C GLU A 312 8.31 -13.04 8.79
N PHE A 313 9.21 -13.46 7.89
CA PHE A 313 9.04 -13.22 6.45
C PHE A 313 7.72 -13.78 5.91
N MET A 314 7.38 -15.03 6.27
CA MET A 314 6.14 -15.64 5.80
C MET A 314 4.91 -14.94 6.39
N ALA A 315 4.95 -14.60 7.68
CA ALA A 315 3.89 -13.86 8.36
C ALA A 315 3.65 -12.51 7.67
N MET A 316 4.72 -11.75 7.40
CA MET A 316 4.66 -10.44 6.76
C MET A 316 4.09 -10.51 5.34
N VAL A 317 4.53 -11.46 4.51
CA VAL A 317 3.99 -11.62 3.14
C VAL A 317 2.49 -11.93 3.14
N ILE A 318 2.03 -12.76 4.09
CA ILE A 318 0.61 -13.12 4.23
C ILE A 318 -0.20 -11.93 4.74
N TYR A 319 0.27 -11.25 5.78
CA TYR A 319 -0.35 -10.07 6.36
C TYR A 319 -0.52 -8.95 5.33
N MET A 320 0.56 -8.60 4.63
CA MET A 320 0.55 -7.57 3.57
C MET A 320 -0.35 -7.97 2.40
N GLY A 321 -0.39 -9.27 2.08
CA GLY A 321 -1.34 -9.85 1.13
C GLY A 321 -2.79 -9.59 1.54
N ALA A 322 -3.17 -9.95 2.77
CA ALA A 322 -4.51 -9.75 3.30
C ALA A 322 -4.91 -8.26 3.27
N ALA A 323 -4.06 -7.40 3.82
CA ALA A 323 -4.23 -5.96 3.88
C ALA A 323 -4.56 -5.34 2.51
N ILE A 324 -3.68 -5.52 1.51
CA ILE A 324 -3.87 -4.86 0.22
C ILE A 324 -5.02 -5.46 -0.59
N HIS A 325 -5.31 -6.76 -0.42
CA HIS A 325 -6.40 -7.43 -1.13
C HIS A 325 -7.78 -6.99 -0.60
N ALA A 326 -7.91 -6.76 0.71
CA ALA A 326 -9.12 -6.20 1.31
C ALA A 326 -9.44 -4.81 0.73
N LEU A 327 -8.45 -3.92 0.64
CA LEU A 327 -8.65 -2.59 0.09
C LEU A 327 -8.99 -2.62 -1.41
N VAL A 328 -8.32 -3.46 -2.21
CA VAL A 328 -8.66 -3.62 -3.63
C VAL A 328 -10.06 -4.20 -3.82
N ALA A 329 -10.49 -5.11 -2.94
CA ALA A 329 -11.85 -5.65 -2.99
C ALA A 329 -12.91 -4.55 -2.85
N VAL A 330 -12.72 -3.62 -1.91
CA VAL A 330 -13.58 -2.45 -1.73
C VAL A 330 -13.66 -1.63 -3.02
N VAL A 331 -12.53 -1.31 -3.64
CA VAL A 331 -12.49 -0.52 -4.87
C VAL A 331 -13.20 -1.22 -6.03
N ARG A 332 -13.03 -2.55 -6.15
CA ARG A 332 -13.71 -3.37 -7.16
C ARG A 332 -15.21 -3.44 -6.96
N VAL A 333 -15.68 -3.60 -5.73
CA VAL A 333 -17.12 -3.65 -5.43
C VAL A 333 -17.77 -2.28 -5.61
N ALA A 334 -17.02 -1.20 -5.35
CA ALA A 334 -17.41 0.16 -5.70
C ALA A 334 -17.55 0.39 -7.22
N GLY A 335 -17.09 -0.54 -8.07
CA GLY A 335 -17.26 -0.49 -9.52
C GLY A 335 -15.99 -0.13 -10.30
N PHE A 336 -14.81 -0.15 -9.67
CA PHE A 336 -13.54 0.14 -10.33
C PHE A 336 -12.66 -1.12 -10.37
N CYS A 337 -12.60 -1.79 -11.52
CA CYS A 337 -11.95 -3.09 -11.72
C CYS A 337 -10.41 -2.98 -11.81
N ILE A 338 -9.77 -2.42 -10.78
CA ILE A 338 -8.32 -2.25 -10.70
C ILE A 338 -7.57 -3.59 -10.53
N PRO A 339 -6.28 -3.67 -10.87
CA PRO A 339 -5.45 -4.85 -10.63
C PRO A 339 -5.40 -5.29 -9.15
N ARG A 340 -5.00 -6.53 -8.90
CA ARG A 340 -4.78 -7.00 -7.51
C ARG A 340 -3.47 -6.43 -6.96
N GLY A 341 -3.40 -6.30 -5.63
CA GLY A 341 -2.21 -5.74 -4.97
C GLY A 341 -0.98 -6.63 -5.00
N MET A 342 -1.14 -7.96 -5.02
CA MET A 342 -0.01 -8.91 -5.13
C MET A 342 -0.36 -10.12 -5.98
N VAL A 343 0.65 -10.73 -6.61
CA VAL A 343 0.47 -11.88 -7.52
C VAL A 343 1.50 -12.97 -7.29
N ARG A 344 1.17 -13.98 -6.49
CA ARG A 344 2.03 -15.17 -6.27
C ARG A 344 3.52 -14.81 -6.04
N PRO A 345 3.84 -13.89 -5.11
CA PRO A 345 5.21 -13.40 -4.93
C PRO A 345 6.19 -14.54 -4.62
N LEU A 346 5.78 -15.55 -3.84
CA LEU A 346 6.58 -16.73 -3.48
C LEU A 346 6.89 -17.67 -4.67
N SER A 347 6.26 -17.47 -5.83
CA SER A 347 6.56 -18.24 -7.04
C SER A 347 7.64 -17.61 -7.92
N SER A 348 8.18 -16.47 -7.50
CA SER A 348 9.17 -15.70 -8.25
C SER A 348 10.53 -16.39 -8.24
N ARG A 349 11.23 -16.31 -9.37
CA ARG A 349 12.54 -16.93 -9.60
C ARG A 349 13.68 -15.93 -9.63
N THR A 350 13.36 -14.64 -9.66
CA THR A 350 14.33 -13.55 -9.57
C THR A 350 13.85 -12.50 -8.58
N ILE A 351 14.78 -11.73 -8.01
CA ILE A 351 14.46 -10.64 -7.07
C ILE A 351 13.59 -9.59 -7.78
N ALA A 352 13.91 -9.27 -9.04
CA ALA A 352 13.12 -8.35 -9.86
C ALA A 352 11.69 -8.87 -10.12
N GLU A 353 11.50 -10.17 -10.31
CA GLU A 353 10.16 -10.78 -10.47
C GLU A 353 9.35 -10.69 -9.18
N PHE A 354 9.98 -10.93 -8.02
CA PHE A 354 9.31 -10.77 -6.72
C PHE A 354 8.90 -9.32 -6.49
N TRP A 355 9.83 -8.37 -6.69
CA TRP A 355 9.55 -6.93 -6.60
C TRP A 355 8.41 -6.50 -7.54
N GLY A 356 8.33 -7.08 -8.74
CA GLY A 356 7.24 -6.84 -9.68
C GLY A 356 5.86 -7.37 -9.24
N ARG A 357 5.83 -8.35 -8.33
CA ARG A 357 4.64 -9.08 -7.87
C ARG A 357 4.21 -8.75 -6.45
N TYR A 358 5.08 -8.14 -5.67
CA TYR A 358 4.89 -7.73 -4.28
C TYR A 358 4.48 -6.26 -4.23
N LEU A 359 3.45 -5.93 -3.44
CA LEU A 359 2.92 -4.58 -3.22
C LEU A 359 2.85 -3.70 -4.47
N PHE A 360 2.08 -4.14 -5.48
CA PHE A 360 1.95 -3.50 -6.78
C PHE A 360 1.78 -1.97 -6.68
N TYR A 361 0.83 -1.50 -5.87
CA TYR A 361 0.52 -0.07 -5.78
C TYR A 361 1.63 0.78 -5.16
N PHE A 362 2.36 0.23 -4.18
CA PHE A 362 3.53 0.90 -3.62
C PHE A 362 4.65 1.00 -4.67
N LYS A 363 4.97 -0.12 -5.31
CA LYS A 363 5.96 -0.17 -6.40
C LYS A 363 5.60 0.81 -7.53
N GLU A 364 4.32 0.92 -7.89
CA GLU A 364 3.85 1.83 -8.92
C GLU A 364 4.05 3.31 -8.58
N ILE A 365 3.96 3.71 -7.31
CA ILE A 365 4.35 5.06 -6.86
C ILE A 365 5.83 5.30 -7.18
N LEU A 366 6.69 4.37 -6.78
CA LEU A 366 8.13 4.48 -7.01
C LEU A 366 8.45 4.56 -8.51
N VAL A 367 7.73 3.77 -9.30
CA VAL A 367 7.90 3.74 -10.76
C VAL A 367 7.46 5.04 -11.42
N ASP A 368 6.27 5.55 -11.08
CA ASP A 368 5.69 6.74 -11.72
C ASP A 368 6.44 8.02 -11.33
N PHE A 369 6.83 8.15 -10.06
CA PHE A 369 7.45 9.39 -9.56
C PHE A 369 8.97 9.42 -9.69
N PHE A 370 9.65 8.27 -9.73
CA PHE A 370 11.11 8.23 -9.70
C PHE A 370 11.70 7.45 -10.89
N PHE A 371 11.22 6.24 -11.15
CA PHE A 371 11.79 5.40 -12.22
C PHE A 371 11.63 6.05 -13.60
N TYR A 372 10.39 6.32 -14.05
CA TYR A 372 10.16 6.84 -15.40
C TYR A 372 10.78 8.22 -15.64
N PRO A 373 10.67 9.20 -14.73
CA PRO A 373 11.33 10.50 -14.90
C PRO A 373 12.86 10.36 -15.03
N THR A 374 13.47 9.51 -14.21
CA THR A 374 14.92 9.26 -14.22
C THR A 374 15.34 8.53 -15.49
N PHE A 375 14.65 7.44 -15.81
CA PHE A 375 14.89 6.64 -17.01
C PHE A 375 14.78 7.50 -18.26
N ARG A 376 13.79 8.39 -18.40
CA ARG A 376 13.64 9.22 -19.61
C ARG A 376 14.72 10.30 -19.75
N ARG A 377 15.35 10.73 -18.65
CA ARG A 377 16.24 11.88 -18.61
C ARG A 377 17.73 11.51 -18.70
N TYR A 378 18.17 10.50 -17.96
CA TYR A 378 19.60 10.23 -17.73
C TYR A 378 20.11 9.03 -18.54
N PHE A 379 21.44 9.01 -18.78
CA PHE A 379 22.20 7.88 -19.36
C PHE A 379 21.61 7.26 -20.64
N LYS A 380 21.03 8.08 -21.53
CA LYS A 380 20.31 7.61 -22.74
C LYS A 380 21.15 6.68 -23.64
N ASN A 381 22.47 6.89 -23.68
CA ASN A 381 23.41 6.13 -24.51
C ASN A 381 23.95 4.86 -23.83
N HIS A 382 23.64 4.62 -22.55
CA HIS A 382 24.12 3.46 -21.79
C HIS A 382 22.94 2.70 -21.17
N PRO A 383 22.27 1.80 -21.91
CA PRO A 383 21.02 1.16 -21.47
C PRO A 383 21.09 0.45 -20.11
N ARG A 384 22.20 -0.24 -19.82
CA ARG A 384 22.40 -0.93 -18.53
C ARG A 384 22.52 0.07 -17.36
N LEU A 385 23.35 1.11 -17.52
CA LEU A 385 23.51 2.16 -16.52
C LEU A 385 22.21 2.95 -16.32
N ARG A 386 21.50 3.22 -17.41
CA ARG A 386 20.17 3.86 -17.40
C ARG A 386 19.16 3.06 -16.59
N MET A 387 19.11 1.74 -16.79
CA MET A 387 18.25 0.84 -16.03
C MET A 387 18.66 0.84 -14.55
N ALA A 388 19.95 0.63 -14.25
CA ALA A 388 20.47 0.64 -12.88
C ALA A 388 20.15 1.95 -12.14
N PHE A 389 20.39 3.09 -12.77
CA PHE A 389 20.17 4.40 -12.16
C PHE A 389 18.69 4.72 -11.96
N ALA A 390 17.82 4.34 -12.91
CA ALA A 390 16.38 4.48 -12.74
C ALA A 390 15.84 3.58 -11.62
N THR A 391 16.34 2.34 -11.53
CA THR A 391 16.04 1.43 -10.42
C THR A 391 16.54 1.99 -9.10
N PHE A 392 17.75 2.56 -9.04
CA PHE A 392 18.27 3.24 -7.85
C PHE A 392 17.38 4.41 -7.42
N ALA A 393 16.99 5.29 -8.34
CA ALA A 393 16.12 6.41 -8.02
C ALA A 393 14.76 5.93 -7.45
N ALA A 394 14.22 4.80 -7.92
CA ALA A 394 12.95 4.28 -7.46
C ALA A 394 13.06 3.47 -6.17
N ALA A 395 13.88 2.43 -6.15
CA ALA A 395 13.99 1.47 -5.06
C ALA A 395 14.82 1.98 -3.87
N PHE A 396 15.72 2.94 -4.09
CA PHE A 396 16.48 3.60 -3.02
C PHE A 396 15.85 4.95 -2.67
N VAL A 397 16.02 5.96 -3.55
CA VAL A 397 15.63 7.34 -3.24
C VAL A 397 14.13 7.47 -2.99
N GLY A 398 13.31 6.89 -3.87
CA GLY A 398 11.86 6.93 -3.72
C GLY A 398 11.35 6.17 -2.50
N ASN A 399 11.98 5.05 -2.17
CA ASN A 399 11.63 4.22 -1.02
C ASN A 399 11.97 4.93 0.30
N VAL A 400 13.19 5.44 0.42
CA VAL A 400 13.62 6.27 1.57
C VAL A 400 12.76 7.52 1.70
N LEU A 401 12.47 8.21 0.59
CA LEU A 401 11.60 9.39 0.63
C LEU A 401 10.19 9.04 1.07
N PHE A 402 9.68 7.87 0.67
CA PHE A 402 8.38 7.42 1.12
C PHE A 402 8.37 7.25 2.63
N ASP A 403 9.31 6.51 3.21
CA ASP A 403 9.40 6.34 4.67
C ASP A 403 9.60 7.68 5.38
N PHE A 404 10.53 8.51 4.90
CA PHE A 404 10.77 9.86 5.41
C PHE A 404 9.48 10.70 5.51
N MET A 405 8.66 10.69 4.45
CA MET A 405 7.38 11.42 4.44
C MET A 405 6.35 10.84 5.39
N HIS A 406 6.45 9.57 5.81
CA HIS A 406 5.54 9.01 6.80
C HIS A 406 5.92 9.36 8.23
N THR A 407 7.20 9.60 8.51
CA THR A 407 7.75 9.70 9.85
C THR A 407 8.23 11.11 10.24
N ILE A 408 8.48 12.00 9.27
CA ILE A 408 9.06 13.32 9.54
C ILE A 408 8.26 14.21 10.53
N PRO A 409 6.90 14.20 10.59
CA PRO A 409 6.19 15.01 11.58
C PRO A 409 6.48 14.57 13.02
N SER A 410 6.77 13.30 13.25
CA SER A 410 7.06 12.77 14.59
C SER A 410 8.39 13.27 15.15
N VAL A 411 9.32 13.73 14.31
CA VAL A 411 10.67 14.14 14.74
C VAL A 411 10.63 15.29 15.74
N ALA A 412 9.70 16.24 15.55
CA ALA A 412 9.53 17.35 16.49
C ALA A 412 9.04 16.89 17.89
N PHE A 413 8.47 15.69 17.98
CA PHE A 413 7.91 15.10 19.20
C PHE A 413 8.85 14.10 19.87
N GLU A 414 9.44 13.22 19.07
CA GLU A 414 10.23 12.07 19.53
C GLU A 414 11.74 12.33 19.54
N GLY A 415 12.20 13.43 18.94
CA GLY A 415 13.62 13.79 18.85
C GLY A 415 14.29 13.32 17.55
N SER A 416 15.34 14.04 17.14
CA SER A 416 16.06 13.79 15.88
C SER A 416 16.97 12.57 15.92
N GLU A 417 17.50 12.19 17.10
CA GLU A 417 18.42 11.07 17.23
C GLU A 417 17.76 9.74 16.88
N ARG A 418 16.61 9.45 17.52
CA ARG A 418 15.82 8.24 17.24
C ARG A 418 15.48 8.16 15.75
N TYR A 419 15.08 9.29 15.17
CA TYR A 419 14.74 9.37 13.76
C TYR A 419 15.93 9.06 12.85
N LEU A 420 17.10 9.66 13.10
CA LEU A 420 18.30 9.44 12.31
C LEU A 420 18.74 7.99 12.38
N ASN A 421 18.68 7.36 13.56
CA ASN A 421 19.02 5.95 13.73
C ASN A 421 18.08 5.04 12.92
N GLY A 422 16.77 5.30 12.96
CA GLY A 422 15.79 4.58 12.13
C GLY A 422 16.01 4.79 10.64
N LEU A 423 16.30 6.02 10.22
CA LEU A 423 16.56 6.37 8.83
C LEU A 423 17.83 5.70 8.30
N ILE A 424 18.90 5.59 9.11
CA ILE A 424 20.13 4.89 8.73
C ILE A 424 19.82 3.41 8.48
N SER A 425 19.13 2.75 9.42
CA SER A 425 18.70 1.34 9.27
C SER A 425 17.90 1.14 7.98
N TYR A 426 16.91 2.01 7.74
CA TYR A 426 16.09 1.96 6.53
C TYR A 426 16.87 2.24 5.24
N CYS A 427 17.87 3.14 5.27
CA CYS A 427 18.76 3.37 4.13
C CYS A 427 19.60 2.14 3.79
N VAL A 428 20.10 1.42 4.80
CA VAL A 428 20.85 0.16 4.58
C VAL A 428 19.93 -0.88 3.95
N TYR A 429 18.73 -1.08 4.49
CA TYR A 429 17.69 -1.92 3.89
C TYR A 429 17.42 -1.56 2.42
N ALA A 430 17.13 -0.29 2.13
CA ALA A 430 16.81 0.18 0.79
C ALA A 430 18.00 0.01 -0.17
N GLY A 431 19.23 0.18 0.34
CA GLY A 431 20.49 -0.04 -0.39
C GLY A 431 20.66 -1.49 -0.83
N VAL A 432 20.53 -2.43 0.11
CA VAL A 432 20.64 -3.87 -0.15
C VAL A 432 19.54 -4.33 -1.10
N LEU A 433 18.30 -3.91 -0.89
CA LEU A 433 17.17 -4.18 -1.79
C LEU A 433 17.47 -3.69 -3.21
N THR A 434 17.92 -2.45 -3.34
CA THR A 434 18.22 -1.82 -4.63
C THR A 434 19.34 -2.55 -5.36
N ALA A 435 20.44 -2.88 -4.66
CA ALA A 435 21.53 -3.64 -5.22
C ALA A 435 21.06 -5.02 -5.71
N GLY A 436 20.24 -5.71 -4.92
CA GLY A 436 19.64 -6.99 -5.30
C GLY A 436 18.76 -6.90 -6.54
N ILE A 437 17.93 -5.86 -6.67
CA ILE A 437 17.10 -5.66 -7.86
C ILE A 437 17.96 -5.35 -9.08
N ILE A 438 18.94 -4.45 -8.98
CA ILE A 438 19.84 -4.08 -10.09
C ILE A 438 20.62 -5.30 -10.56
N TRP A 439 21.21 -6.06 -9.63
CA TRP A 439 21.91 -7.31 -9.92
C TRP A 439 20.99 -8.30 -10.66
N SER A 440 19.78 -8.47 -10.15
CA SER A 440 18.76 -9.36 -10.74
C SER A 440 18.32 -8.91 -12.14
N GLN A 441 18.30 -7.62 -12.43
CA GLN A 441 17.97 -7.07 -13.75
C GLN A 441 19.11 -7.17 -14.76
N LEU A 442 20.36 -7.03 -14.31
CA LEU A 442 21.52 -6.88 -15.21
C LEU A 442 22.36 -8.14 -15.37
N ALA A 443 22.50 -8.93 -14.31
CA ALA A 443 23.44 -10.06 -14.24
C ALA A 443 22.74 -11.41 -14.17
N GLN A 444 21.54 -11.49 -13.59
CA GLN A 444 20.83 -12.75 -13.42
C GLN A 444 20.13 -13.16 -14.72
N SER A 445 20.58 -14.25 -15.34
CA SER A 445 19.86 -14.89 -16.44
C SER A 445 18.58 -15.55 -15.92
N ALA A 446 17.47 -15.42 -16.65
CA ALA A 446 16.24 -16.10 -16.30
C ALA A 446 16.44 -17.62 -16.37
N PRO A 447 16.08 -18.39 -15.31
CA PRO A 447 16.17 -19.84 -15.34
C PRO A 447 15.36 -20.43 -16.50
N ARG A 448 15.92 -21.39 -17.22
CA ARG A 448 15.28 -22.05 -18.37
C ARG A 448 14.62 -23.34 -17.93
N LYS A 449 13.51 -23.71 -18.57
CA LYS A 449 12.81 -24.98 -18.27
C LYS A 449 13.71 -26.20 -18.49
N GLU A 450 14.67 -26.07 -19.40
CA GLU A 450 15.67 -27.09 -19.76
C GLU A 450 16.66 -27.38 -18.61
N ASP A 451 16.82 -26.48 -17.63
CA ASP A 451 17.78 -26.62 -16.53
C ASP A 451 17.38 -27.68 -15.49
N GLY A 452 16.24 -28.34 -15.68
CA GLY A 452 15.68 -29.34 -14.76
C GLY A 452 14.98 -28.73 -13.54
N PHE A 453 14.20 -29.56 -12.81
CA PHE A 453 13.32 -29.09 -11.74
C PHE A 453 14.06 -28.29 -10.65
N VAL A 454 15.24 -28.74 -10.22
CA VAL A 454 15.99 -28.11 -9.13
C VAL A 454 16.48 -26.71 -9.54
N ARG A 455 17.18 -26.58 -10.68
CA ARG A 455 17.76 -25.30 -11.12
C ARG A 455 16.72 -24.34 -11.72
N TYR A 456 15.61 -24.85 -12.25
CA TYR A 456 14.54 -24.01 -12.80
C TYR A 456 13.50 -23.58 -11.76
N SER A 457 13.12 -24.48 -10.85
CA SER A 457 11.96 -24.27 -9.97
C SER A 457 12.35 -24.09 -8.51
N LEU A 458 13.16 -24.98 -7.94
CA LEU A 458 13.41 -24.98 -6.49
C LEU A 458 14.44 -23.92 -6.09
N LEU A 459 15.66 -23.99 -6.64
CA LEU A 459 16.78 -23.17 -6.21
C LEU A 459 16.54 -21.66 -6.43
N PRO A 460 16.04 -21.18 -7.59
CA PRO A 460 15.80 -19.76 -7.78
C PRO A 460 14.74 -19.20 -6.82
N ARG A 461 13.70 -19.99 -6.50
CA ARG A 461 12.67 -19.58 -5.53
C ARG A 461 13.23 -19.53 -4.12
N ALA A 462 14.01 -20.53 -3.72
CA ALA A 462 14.67 -20.56 -2.42
C ALA A 462 15.60 -19.37 -2.24
N GLN A 463 16.39 -19.02 -3.26
CA GLN A 463 17.28 -17.85 -3.25
C GLN A 463 16.52 -16.53 -3.10
N VAL A 464 15.41 -16.36 -3.85
CA VAL A 464 14.56 -15.17 -3.74
C VAL A 464 13.93 -15.06 -2.36
N ILE A 465 13.36 -16.15 -1.84
CA ILE A 465 12.77 -16.20 -0.50
C ILE A 465 13.82 -15.88 0.55
N LEU A 466 15.00 -16.51 0.48
CA LEU A 466 16.09 -16.26 1.41
C LEU A 466 16.55 -14.80 1.38
N PHE A 467 16.70 -14.21 0.19
CA PHE A 467 17.07 -12.80 0.06
C PHE A 467 16.08 -11.88 0.79
N PHE A 468 14.78 -12.01 0.51
CA PHE A 468 13.78 -11.15 1.16
C PHE A 468 13.57 -11.48 2.64
N ALA A 469 13.79 -12.73 3.07
CA ALA A 469 13.73 -13.10 4.47
C ALA A 469 14.89 -12.47 5.26
N LEU A 470 16.12 -12.57 4.75
CA LEU A 470 17.28 -11.89 5.37
C LEU A 470 17.13 -10.38 5.39
N LEU A 471 16.51 -9.82 4.35
CA LEU A 471 16.25 -8.39 4.27
C LEU A 471 15.35 -7.90 5.43
N GLN A 472 14.45 -8.74 5.97
CA GLN A 472 13.61 -8.39 7.12
C GLN A 472 14.42 -8.13 8.41
N VAL A 473 15.63 -8.69 8.55
CA VAL A 473 16.48 -8.46 9.73
C VAL A 473 16.86 -6.98 9.86
N ILE A 474 17.01 -6.29 8.72
CA ILE A 474 17.43 -4.89 8.64
C ILE A 474 16.29 -3.94 8.22
N ASP A 475 15.08 -4.46 7.98
CA ASP A 475 13.88 -3.69 7.61
C ASP A 475 13.24 -3.07 8.86
N ASP A 476 13.89 -2.06 9.45
CA ASP A 476 13.40 -1.38 10.66
C ASP A 476 13.52 0.14 10.56
N SER A 477 12.39 0.82 10.72
CA SER A 477 12.28 2.28 10.84
C SER A 477 11.88 2.75 12.25
N SER A 478 11.67 1.83 13.21
CA SER A 478 11.27 2.15 14.59
C SER A 478 12.42 2.68 15.47
N ALA A 479 13.66 2.43 15.05
CA ALA A 479 14.89 2.73 15.76
C ALA A 479 14.97 2.10 17.16
N THR A 480 14.27 0.98 17.38
CA THR A 480 14.29 0.26 18.66
C THR A 480 15.63 -0.44 18.90
N VAL A 481 16.24 -0.95 17.84
CA VAL A 481 17.56 -1.58 17.85
C VAL A 481 18.44 -0.90 16.81
N LEU A 482 19.70 -0.62 17.16
CA LEU A 482 20.64 0.02 16.26
C LEU A 482 20.98 -0.90 15.08
N ILE A 483 21.32 -0.29 13.95
CA ILE A 483 21.71 -1.04 12.75
C ILE A 483 22.93 -1.95 12.99
N GLY A 484 23.87 -1.53 13.86
CA GLY A 484 25.04 -2.34 14.23
C GLY A 484 24.63 -3.68 14.83
N ASP A 485 23.69 -3.66 15.77
CA ASP A 485 23.20 -4.87 16.42
C ASP A 485 22.40 -5.76 15.46
N ARG A 486 21.61 -5.16 14.56
CA ARG A 486 20.91 -5.89 13.49
C ARG A 486 21.89 -6.57 12.53
N LEU A 487 22.99 -5.90 12.16
CA LEU A 487 24.05 -6.47 11.34
C LEU A 487 24.80 -7.58 12.08
N SER A 488 25.10 -7.41 13.37
CA SER A 488 25.69 -8.46 14.21
C SER A 488 24.76 -9.67 14.34
N TYR A 489 23.45 -9.44 14.49
CA TYR A 489 22.46 -10.51 14.45
C TYR A 489 22.45 -11.23 13.09
N LEU A 490 22.51 -10.48 11.98
CA LEU A 490 22.55 -11.02 10.63
C LEU A 490 23.79 -11.89 10.38
N THR A 491 24.98 -11.44 10.78
CA THR A 491 26.22 -12.23 10.62
C THR A 491 26.25 -13.43 11.56
N GLY A 492 25.68 -13.30 12.75
CA GLY A 492 25.55 -14.41 13.69
C GLY A 492 24.62 -15.53 13.19
N LEU A 493 23.72 -15.27 12.22
CA LEU A 493 23.00 -16.34 11.50
C LEU A 493 23.93 -17.28 10.72
N PHE A 494 25.16 -16.85 10.44
CA PHE A 494 26.17 -17.66 9.75
C PHE A 494 27.29 -18.12 10.69
N GLY A 495 27.11 -17.96 12.02
CA GLY A 495 28.11 -18.32 13.02
C GLY A 495 29.27 -17.34 13.12
N VAL A 496 29.12 -16.12 12.59
CA VAL A 496 30.16 -15.07 12.64
C VAL A 496 29.78 -14.02 13.69
N SER A 497 30.63 -13.84 14.70
CA SER A 497 30.56 -12.76 15.68
C SER A 497 31.42 -11.57 15.23
N ILE A 498 30.83 -10.38 15.18
CA ILE A 498 31.49 -9.09 14.90
C ILE A 498 31.42 -8.22 16.13
#